data_AF-A0AAP0F1A7-F1
#
_entry.id   AF-A0AAP0F1A7-F1
#
_cell.length_a   1.000
_cell.length_b   1.000
_cell.length_c   1.000
_cell.angle_alpha   90.00
_cell.angle_beta   90.00
_cell.angle_gamma   90.00
#
_symmetry.space_group_name_H-M   'P 1'
#
loop_
_entity.id
_entity.type
_entity.pdbx_description
1 polymer ?
#
loop_
_entity_poly.entity_id
_entity_poly.type
_entity_poly.pdbx_seq_one_letter_code
_entity_poly.pdbx_strand_id
1 'polypeptide(L)'
;MDLAPFKLDIDDLIADFSNSNSRTLADMKKIWLSKKFSFIYEARPTTNVNVFMQSIYAHSIGYMVSTSSLSQRLGGLYCLYCLYETQPFKPPFRVYISLGELERLEILAIDAKKEDIKLALALIKKNA
;
A
#
# COMPACT_ATOMS: atom_id res chain seq x y z
N MET A 1 19.90 5.80 -7.56
CA MET A 1 18.59 6.12 -8.14
C MET A 1 17.91 7.06 -7.18
N ASP A 2 17.40 8.18 -7.68
CA ASP A 2 16.52 9.03 -6.89
C ASP A 2 15.14 8.36 -6.78
N LEU A 3 14.67 8.17 -5.56
CA LEU A 3 13.38 7.53 -5.26
C LEU A 3 12.28 8.55 -4.98
N ALA A 4 12.61 9.85 -4.91
CA ALA A 4 11.65 10.91 -4.60
C ALA A 4 10.47 10.95 -5.59
N PRO A 5 10.65 10.80 -6.93
CA PRO A 5 9.53 10.82 -7.86
C PRO A 5 8.52 9.70 -7.60
N PHE A 6 8.99 8.48 -7.32
CA PHE A 6 8.13 7.33 -7.02
C PHE A 6 7.34 7.50 -5.73
N LYS A 7 7.95 8.15 -4.73
CA LYS A 7 7.27 8.48 -3.47
C LYS A 7 6.19 9.52 -3.70
N LEU A 8 6.48 10.54 -4.50
CA LEU A 8 5.50 11.57 -4.88
C LEU A 8 4.32 10.97 -5.65
N ASP A 9 4.57 10.06 -6.60
CA ASP A 9 3.51 9.36 -7.31
C ASP A 9 2.59 8.59 -6.35
N ILE A 10 3.17 7.91 -5.35
CA ILE A 10 2.41 7.21 -4.29
C ILE A 10 1.66 8.21 -3.40
N ASP A 11 2.28 9.33 -3.04
CA ASP A 11 1.66 10.40 -2.24
C ASP A 11 0.40 10.93 -2.95
N ASP A 12 0.52 11.25 -4.23
CA ASP A 12 -0.58 11.74 -5.06
C ASP A 12 -1.69 10.71 -5.23
N LEU A 13 -1.34 9.43 -5.44
CA LEU A 13 -2.31 8.34 -5.53
C LEU A 13 -3.11 8.19 -4.23
N ILE A 14 -2.43 8.21 -3.08
CA ILE A 14 -3.06 8.07 -1.76
C ILE A 14 -3.86 9.32 -1.41
N ALA A 15 -3.39 10.52 -1.78
CA ALA A 15 -4.12 11.77 -1.60
C ALA A 15 -5.43 11.76 -2.38
N ASP A 16 -5.40 11.38 -3.66
CA ASP A 16 -6.61 11.27 -4.49
C ASP A 16 -7.61 10.27 -3.92
N PHE A 17 -7.14 9.11 -3.44
CA PHE A 17 -7.99 8.15 -2.75
C PHE A 17 -8.59 8.74 -1.47
N SER A 18 -7.77 9.37 -0.63
CA SER A 18 -8.21 9.94 0.64
C SER A 18 -9.24 11.05 0.45
N ASN A 19 -9.13 11.81 -0.63
CA ASN A 19 -10.03 12.91 -1.00
C ASN A 19 -11.31 12.43 -1.70
N SER A 20 -11.36 11.18 -2.18
CA SER A 20 -12.50 10.64 -2.92
C SER A 20 -13.75 10.35 -2.07
N ASN A 21 -13.71 10.60 -0.76
CA ASN A 21 -14.70 10.19 0.24
C ASN A 21 -14.98 8.67 0.28
N SER A 22 -14.28 7.86 -0.52
CA SER A 22 -14.39 6.41 -0.50
C SER A 22 -13.43 5.77 0.50
N ARG A 23 -13.78 4.56 0.92
CA ARG A 23 -12.99 3.71 1.82
C ARG A 23 -12.82 2.29 1.27
N THR A 24 -13.20 2.04 0.02
CA THR A 24 -13.19 0.69 -0.56
C THR A 24 -11.95 0.43 -1.42
N LEU A 25 -11.47 -0.82 -1.40
CA LEU A 25 -10.41 -1.26 -2.32
C LEU A 25 -10.85 -1.13 -3.79
N ALA A 26 -12.14 -1.30 -4.09
CA ALA A 26 -12.66 -1.18 -5.45
C ALA A 26 -12.44 0.24 -6.02
N ASP A 27 -12.66 1.27 -5.21
CA ASP A 27 -12.45 2.64 -5.64
C ASP A 27 -10.96 3.00 -5.73
N MET A 28 -10.12 2.48 -4.81
CA MET A 28 -8.66 2.58 -4.98
C MET A 28 -8.21 1.95 -6.31
N LYS A 29 -8.74 0.78 -6.68
CA LYS A 29 -8.43 0.13 -7.96
C LYS A 29 -8.88 0.98 -9.16
N LYS A 30 -10.00 1.70 -9.06
CA LYS A 30 -10.43 2.64 -10.12
C LYS A 30 -9.43 3.78 -10.29
N ILE A 31 -8.96 4.38 -9.19
CA ILE A 31 -7.95 5.47 -9.22
C ILE A 31 -6.61 4.95 -9.74
N TRP A 32 -6.19 3.77 -9.28
CA TRP A 32 -5.00 3.08 -9.78
C TRP A 32 -5.02 2.92 -11.30
N LEU A 33 -6.15 2.44 -11.84
CA LEU A 33 -6.33 2.23 -13.27
C LEU A 33 -6.40 3.56 -14.04
N SER A 34 -7.11 4.57 -13.53
CA SER A 34 -7.23 5.88 -14.20
C SER A 34 -5.88 6.58 -14.34
N LYS A 35 -5.00 6.43 -13.34
CA LYS A 35 -3.62 6.93 -13.39
C LYS A 35 -2.63 6.05 -14.15
N LYS A 36 -3.06 4.87 -14.62
CA LYS A 36 -2.17 3.84 -15.21
C LYS A 36 -1.00 3.52 -14.28
N PHE A 37 -1.26 3.43 -12.98
CA PHE A 37 -0.20 3.45 -11.96
C PHE A 37 0.75 2.24 -12.01
N SER A 38 0.36 1.14 -12.66
CA SER A 38 1.27 0.01 -12.91
C SER A 38 2.52 0.37 -13.71
N PHE A 39 2.52 1.49 -14.44
CA PHE A 39 3.71 2.00 -15.13
C PHE A 39 4.82 2.47 -14.18
N ILE A 40 4.56 2.57 -12.87
CA ILE A 40 5.59 2.84 -11.86
C ILE A 40 6.77 1.86 -11.96
N TYR A 41 6.53 0.63 -12.43
CA TYR A 41 7.58 -0.38 -12.61
C TYR A 41 8.42 -0.21 -13.89
N GLU A 42 7.92 0.52 -14.89
CA GLU A 42 8.66 0.71 -16.15
C GLU A 42 9.86 1.65 -15.97
N ALA A 43 9.81 2.52 -14.96
CA ALA A 43 10.92 3.38 -14.58
C ALA A 43 11.87 2.74 -13.54
N ARG A 44 11.69 1.45 -13.21
CA ARG A 44 12.53 0.75 -12.22
C ARG A 44 14.01 0.71 -12.65
N PRO A 45 14.96 0.65 -11.70
CA PRO A 45 16.36 0.54 -12.04
C PRO A 45 16.68 -0.87 -12.55
N THR A 46 17.77 -1.01 -13.31
CA THR A 46 18.29 -2.33 -13.71
C THR A 46 19.14 -2.98 -12.61
N THR A 47 19.70 -2.19 -11.70
CA THR A 47 20.47 -2.64 -10.53
C THR A 47 19.75 -2.25 -9.24
N ASN A 48 20.04 -2.93 -8.12
CA ASN A 48 19.43 -2.64 -6.82
C ASN A 48 17.89 -2.65 -6.83
N VAL A 49 17.31 -3.54 -7.64
CA VAL A 49 15.84 -3.68 -7.80
C VAL A 49 15.16 -3.98 -6.47
N ASN A 50 15.82 -4.74 -5.60
CA ASN A 50 15.38 -5.01 -4.24
C ASN A 50 15.20 -3.72 -3.42
N VAL A 51 16.16 -2.79 -3.50
CA VAL A 51 16.08 -1.50 -2.81
C VAL A 51 14.92 -0.69 -3.34
N PHE A 52 14.74 -0.64 -4.66
CA PHE A 52 13.60 0.03 -5.29
C PHE A 52 12.26 -0.55 -4.80
N MET A 53 12.09 -1.87 -4.90
CA MET A 53 10.86 -2.56 -4.51
C MET A 53 10.53 -2.37 -3.03
N GLN A 54 11.52 -2.54 -2.14
CA GLN A 54 11.29 -2.31 -0.71
C GLN A 54 11.04 -0.84 -0.40
N SER A 55 11.57 0.10 -1.18
CA SER A 55 11.34 1.53 -0.95
C SER A 55 9.90 1.94 -1.25
N ILE A 56 9.31 1.48 -2.36
CA ILE A 56 7.91 1.78 -2.69
C ILE A 56 6.92 1.06 -1.75
N TYR A 57 7.27 -0.14 -1.29
CA TYR A 57 6.51 -0.84 -0.26
C TYR A 57 6.59 -0.11 1.09
N ALA A 58 7.80 0.21 1.56
CA ALA A 58 8.00 0.92 2.82
C ALA A 58 7.31 2.29 2.84
N HIS A 59 7.29 2.99 1.70
CA HIS A 59 6.58 4.27 1.60
C HIS A 59 5.06 4.09 1.78
N SER A 60 4.47 3.07 1.15
CA SER A 60 3.04 2.74 1.32
C SER A 60 2.72 2.26 2.75
N ILE A 61 3.62 1.48 3.35
CA ILE A 61 3.54 1.05 4.75
C ILE A 61 3.56 2.25 5.69
N GLY A 62 4.39 3.27 5.41
CA GLY A 62 4.45 4.50 6.19
C GLY A 62 3.09 5.19 6.34
N TYR A 63 2.29 5.22 5.26
CA TYR A 63 0.91 5.70 5.31
C TYR A 63 -0.02 4.76 6.09
N MET A 64 0.11 3.45 5.88
CA MET A 64 -0.71 2.43 6.55
C MET A 64 -0.60 2.49 8.08
N VAL A 65 0.62 2.71 8.60
CA VAL A 65 0.93 2.67 10.04
C VAL A 65 0.94 4.04 10.71
N SER A 66 0.63 5.10 9.96
CA SER A 66 0.59 6.47 10.47
C SER A 66 -0.55 6.69 11.47
N THR A 67 -0.53 7.86 12.11
CA THR A 67 -1.63 8.36 12.98
C THR A 67 -2.62 9.25 12.23
N SER A 68 -2.63 9.23 10.90
CA SER A 68 -3.52 10.07 10.10
C SER A 68 -4.93 9.48 9.97
N SER A 69 -5.76 10.09 9.12
CA SER A 69 -7.15 9.68 8.94
C SER A 69 -7.25 8.21 8.49
N LEU A 70 -8.37 7.56 8.85
CA LEU A 70 -8.62 6.18 8.44
C LEU A 70 -8.56 6.02 6.91
N SER A 71 -9.11 6.97 6.15
CA SER A 71 -9.05 6.94 4.69
C SER A 71 -7.61 6.95 4.18
N GLN A 72 -6.72 7.76 4.77
CA GLN A 72 -5.33 7.81 4.34
C GLN A 72 -4.56 6.52 4.70
N ARG A 73 -4.80 5.97 5.89
CA ARG A 73 -4.21 4.69 6.31
C ARG A 73 -4.69 3.52 5.44
N LEU A 74 -5.99 3.49 5.10
CA LEU A 74 -6.55 2.54 4.14
C LEU A 74 -5.94 2.74 2.74
N GLY A 75 -5.71 3.98 2.32
CA GLY A 75 -5.01 4.31 1.09
C GLY A 75 -3.62 3.69 1.04
N GLY A 76 -2.85 3.78 2.13
CA GLY A 76 -1.55 3.11 2.26
C GLY A 76 -1.64 1.59 2.12
N LEU A 77 -2.59 0.95 2.82
CA LEU A 77 -2.83 -0.50 2.72
C LEU A 77 -3.23 -0.94 1.31
N TYR A 78 -4.17 -0.24 0.69
CA TYR A 78 -4.65 -0.58 -0.65
C TYR A 78 -3.59 -0.30 -1.73
N CYS A 79 -2.78 0.76 -1.58
CA CYS A 79 -1.64 1.03 -2.44
C CYS A 79 -0.63 -0.13 -2.36
N LEU A 80 -0.26 -0.54 -1.14
CA LEU A 80 0.65 -1.67 -0.91
C LEU A 80 0.13 -2.97 -1.56
N TYR A 81 -1.17 -3.25 -1.40
CA TYR A 81 -1.80 -4.40 -2.05
C TYR A 81 -1.70 -4.32 -3.58
N CYS A 82 -2.07 -3.18 -4.19
CA CYS A 82 -2.00 -3.02 -5.63
C CYS A 82 -0.55 -3.12 -6.15
N LEU A 83 0.42 -2.55 -5.45
CA LEU A 83 1.84 -2.68 -5.78
C LEU A 83 2.26 -4.17 -5.76
N TYR A 84 1.91 -4.91 -4.71
CA TYR A 84 2.28 -6.33 -4.61
C TYR A 84 1.65 -7.18 -5.73
N GLU A 85 0.38 -6.96 -6.06
CA GLU A 85 -0.36 -7.76 -7.05
C GLU A 85 0.01 -7.44 -8.50
N THR A 86 0.49 -6.22 -8.78
CA THR A 86 0.78 -5.77 -10.16
C THR A 86 2.27 -5.79 -10.50
N GLN A 87 3.12 -6.20 -9.57
CA GLN A 87 4.56 -6.25 -9.79
C GLN A 87 4.94 -7.20 -10.95
N PRO A 88 5.95 -6.86 -11.77
CA PRO A 88 6.33 -7.63 -12.96
C PRO A 88 7.24 -8.84 -12.67
N PHE A 89 7.32 -9.33 -11.43
CA PHE A 89 8.31 -10.32 -11.00
C PHE A 89 7.70 -11.70 -10.77
N LYS A 90 8.43 -12.73 -11.19
CA LYS A 90 8.12 -14.15 -10.95
C LYS A 90 9.40 -14.85 -10.47
N PRO A 91 9.50 -15.27 -9.19
CA PRO A 91 8.49 -15.14 -8.14
C PRO A 91 8.27 -13.67 -7.69
N PRO A 92 7.12 -13.36 -7.04
CA PRO A 92 6.87 -12.03 -6.49
C PRO A 92 7.91 -11.61 -5.43
N PHE A 93 8.34 -10.35 -5.45
CA PHE A 93 9.04 -9.73 -4.33
C PHE A 93 8.12 -9.68 -3.12
N ARG A 94 8.59 -10.27 -2.03
CA ARG A 94 7.91 -10.25 -0.74
C ARG A 94 7.94 -8.85 -0.14
N VAL A 95 6.86 -8.48 0.52
CA VAL A 95 6.79 -7.28 1.34
C VAL A 95 7.50 -7.57 2.66
N TYR A 96 8.51 -6.76 3.00
CA TYR A 96 9.05 -6.74 4.35
C TYR A 96 8.13 -5.91 5.24
N ILE A 97 7.73 -6.46 6.39
CA ILE A 97 6.99 -5.76 7.43
C ILE A 97 7.64 -6.08 8.78
N SER A 98 7.95 -5.05 9.55
CA SER A 98 8.45 -5.21 10.91
C SER A 98 7.32 -5.60 11.87
N LEU A 99 7.69 -6.12 13.04
CA LEU A 99 6.70 -6.49 14.06
C LEU A 99 5.83 -5.29 14.48
N GLY A 100 6.43 -4.12 14.67
CA GLY A 100 5.67 -2.90 15.05
C GLY A 100 4.73 -2.43 13.94
N GLU A 101 5.11 -2.56 12.67
CA GLU A 101 4.22 -2.23 11.55
C GLU A 101 3.06 -3.24 11.44
N LEU A 102 3.32 -4.51 11.75
CA LEU A 102 2.28 -5.54 11.80
C LEU A 102 1.26 -5.26 12.91
N GLU A 103 1.71 -4.90 14.12
CA GLU A 103 0.82 -4.48 15.21
C GLU A 103 -0.04 -3.26 14.82
N ARG A 104 0.54 -2.31 14.08
CA ARG A 104 -0.19 -1.15 13.57
C ARG A 104 -1.20 -1.51 12.48
N LEU A 105 -0.90 -2.50 11.64
CA LEU A 105 -1.85 -3.06 10.69
C LEU A 105 -3.02 -3.76 11.40
N GLU A 106 -2.78 -4.48 12.49
CA GLU A 106 -3.85 -5.05 13.32
C GLU A 106 -4.78 -3.98 13.90
N ILE A 107 -4.22 -2.84 14.34
CA ILE A 107 -5.02 -1.70 14.78
C ILE A 107 -5.86 -1.14 13.63
N LEU A 108 -5.26 -0.96 12.43
CA LEU A 108 -6.00 -0.52 11.24
C LEU A 108 -7.15 -1.48 10.89
N ALA A 109 -6.94 -2.79 11.04
CA ALA A 109 -7.96 -3.80 10.84
C ALA A 109 -9.17 -3.61 11.77
N ILE A 110 -8.89 -3.35 13.04
CA ILE A 110 -9.91 -3.11 14.06
C ILE A 110 -10.67 -1.82 13.75
N ASP A 111 -9.98 -0.74 13.39
CA ASP A 111 -10.60 0.53 13.03
C ASP A 111 -11.49 0.40 11.79
N ALA A 112 -11.01 -0.30 10.75
CA ALA A 112 -11.79 -0.59 9.55
C ALA A 112 -13.05 -1.39 9.88
N LYS A 113 -12.94 -2.40 10.75
CA LYS A 113 -14.08 -3.21 11.19
C LYS A 113 -15.13 -2.39 11.94
N LYS A 114 -14.72 -1.41 12.77
CA LYS A 114 -15.65 -0.52 13.48
C LYS A 114 -16.48 0.33 12.51
N GLU A 115 -15.93 0.64 11.35
CA GLU A 115 -16.59 1.39 10.27
C GLU A 115 -17.26 0.47 9.22
N ASP A 116 -17.48 -0.82 9.54
CA ASP A 116 -18.05 -1.85 8.67
C ASP A 116 -17.28 -2.07 7.34
N ILE A 117 -15.99 -1.74 7.32
CA ILE A 117 -15.11 -1.96 6.17
C ILE A 117 -14.53 -3.37 6.27
N LYS A 118 -14.92 -4.23 5.33
CA LYS A 118 -14.42 -5.61 5.25
C LYS A 118 -13.01 -5.64 4.65
N LEU A 119 -12.01 -5.81 5.50
CA LEU A 119 -10.64 -6.13 5.08
C LEU A 119 -10.44 -7.65 5.11
N ALA A 120 -9.98 -8.22 3.99
CA ALA A 120 -9.62 -9.63 3.91
C ALA A 120 -8.25 -9.85 4.56
N LEU A 121 -8.21 -9.90 5.90
CA LEU A 121 -6.98 -10.23 6.63
C LEU A 121 -6.96 -11.72 6.95
N ALA A 122 -6.36 -12.49 6.04
CA ALA A 122 -6.16 -13.92 6.23
C ALA A 122 -5.11 -14.26 7.33
N LEU A 123 -4.43 -13.24 7.87
CA LEU A 123 -3.28 -13.41 8.77
C LEU A 123 -3.60 -13.32 10.27
N ILE A 124 -4.85 -13.04 10.67
CA ILE A 124 -5.24 -13.03 12.10
C ILE A 124 -5.55 -14.47 12.58
N LYS A 125 -4.74 -15.44 12.18
CA LYS A 125 -4.56 -16.64 12.99
C LYS A 125 -3.29 -16.41 13.79
N LYS A 126 -3.45 -15.90 15.02
CA LYS A 126 -2.49 -16.20 16.07
C LYS A 126 -2.35 -17.73 16.06
N ASN A 127 -1.17 -18.24 15.75
CA ASN A 127 -0.82 -19.60 16.17
C ASN A 127 -0.93 -19.56 17.70
N ALA A 128 -2.07 -20.05 18.21
CA ALA A 128 -2.30 -20.32 19.61
C ALA A 128 -1.49 -21.56 20.01
#